data_AF-A0AAD8ZKB2-F1
#
_entry.id   AF-A0AAD8ZKB2-F1
#
_cell.length_a   1.000
_cell.length_b   1.000
_cell.length_c   1.000
_cell.angle_alpha   90.00
_cell.angle_beta   90.00
_cell.angle_gamma   90.00
#
_symmetry.space_group_name_H-M   'P 1'
#
loop_
_entity.id
_entity.type
_entity.pdbx_description
1 polymer ?
#
loop_
_entity_poly.entity_id
_entity_poly.type
_entity_poly.pdbx_seq_one_letter_code
_entity_poly.pdbx_strand_id
1 'polypeptide(L)'
;MSPLFEVYSKILKYTCTIESILTGNITVWFGNSTKQDRQALQRVVRSAERITHSELPDLQTIYYKWCQTKARKIVKDPTHPNNRLFSLLRSGRRFRSLKAKTERLKRSFFPQAIRALNQGN
;
A
#
# COMPACT_ATOMS: atom_id res chain seq x y z
N MET A 1 6.65 -30.92 24.00
CA MET A 1 6.41 -29.80 23.07
C MET A 1 5.02 -29.26 23.38
N SER A 2 4.89 -28.01 23.84
CA SER A 2 3.57 -27.52 24.28
C SER A 2 2.67 -27.21 23.07
N PRO A 3 1.38 -27.58 23.10
CA PRO A 3 0.43 -27.28 22.01
C PRO A 3 0.29 -25.77 21.76
N LEU A 4 0.57 -24.94 22.77
CA LEU A 4 0.62 -23.49 22.66
C LEU A 4 1.74 -22.99 21.74
N PHE A 5 2.92 -23.61 21.75
CA PHE A 5 4.03 -23.21 20.89
C PHE A 5 3.72 -23.45 19.40
N GLU A 6 3.01 -24.53 19.09
CA GLU A 6 2.65 -24.87 17.73
C GLU A 6 1.55 -23.99 17.15
N VAL A 7 0.56 -23.62 17.97
CA VAL A 7 -0.46 -22.62 17.62
C VAL A 7 0.20 -21.25 17.39
N TYR A 8 1.12 -20.84 18.26
CA TYR A 8 1.84 -19.56 18.14
C TYR A 8 2.73 -19.50 16.89
N SER A 9 3.44 -20.58 16.57
CA SER A 9 4.25 -20.71 15.35
C SER A 9 3.41 -20.62 14.07
N LYS A 10 2.22 -21.22 14.06
CA LYS A 10 1.28 -21.10 12.93
C LYS A 10 0.80 -19.67 12.78
N ILE A 11 0.35 -19.02 13.86
CA ILE A 11 -0.09 -17.62 13.85
C ILE A 11 1.01 -16.67 13.35
N LEU A 12 2.25 -16.83 13.82
CA LEU A 12 3.40 -16.03 13.39
C LEU A 12 3.74 -16.20 11.90
N LYS A 13 3.63 -17.42 11.36
CA LYS A 13 3.86 -17.66 9.91
C LYS A 13 2.76 -17.05 9.05
N TYR A 14 1.50 -17.15 9.48
CA TYR A 14 0.38 -16.53 8.77
C TYR A 14 0.49 -15.00 8.79
N THR A 15 0.74 -14.41 9.97
CA THR A 15 0.92 -12.96 10.12
C THR A 15 2.12 -12.45 9.32
N CYS A 16 3.30 -13.09 9.41
CA CYS A 16 4.48 -12.70 8.63
C CYS A 16 4.27 -12.81 7.11
N THR A 17 3.58 -13.84 6.63
CA THR A 17 3.29 -13.99 5.19
C THR A 17 2.30 -12.94 4.70
N ILE A 18 1.25 -12.70 5.47
CA ILE A 18 0.27 -11.64 5.20
C ILE A 18 0.98 -10.29 5.23
N GLU A 19 1.77 -10.00 6.25
CA GLU A 19 2.58 -8.78 6.35
C GLU A 19 3.52 -8.64 5.17
N SER A 20 4.25 -9.67 4.76
CA SER A 20 5.19 -9.62 3.63
C SER A 20 4.46 -9.32 2.30
N ILE A 21 3.30 -9.93 2.05
CA ILE A 21 2.49 -9.65 0.86
C ILE A 21 1.90 -8.24 0.94
N LEU A 22 1.30 -7.86 2.07
CA LEU A 22 0.76 -6.53 2.31
C LEU A 22 1.84 -5.44 2.31
N THR A 23 3.09 -5.76 2.58
CA THR A 23 4.21 -4.80 2.69
C THR A 23 4.99 -4.70 1.39
N GLY A 24 5.28 -5.83 0.75
CA GLY A 24 6.17 -5.90 -0.42
C GLY A 24 5.51 -5.46 -1.73
N ASN A 25 4.22 -5.75 -1.92
CA ASN A 25 3.58 -5.60 -3.23
C ASN A 25 2.16 -5.01 -3.22
N ILE A 26 1.61 -4.57 -2.08
CA ILE A 26 0.27 -3.97 -1.99
C ILE A 26 0.06 -2.82 -2.98
N THR A 27 1.12 -2.03 -3.23
CA THR A 27 1.12 -0.93 -4.21
C THR A 27 0.76 -1.35 -5.64
N VAL A 28 0.93 -2.64 -5.98
CA VAL A 28 0.72 -3.19 -7.32
C VAL A 28 -0.73 -3.62 -7.53
N TRP A 29 -1.31 -4.32 -6.56
CA TRP A 29 -2.62 -4.97 -6.72
C TRP A 29 -3.76 -4.26 -5.98
N PHE A 30 -3.49 -3.59 -4.86
CA PHE A 30 -4.55 -3.05 -4.01
C PHE A 30 -5.41 -1.99 -4.70
N GLY A 31 -4.81 -1.12 -5.51
CA GLY A 31 -5.55 -0.12 -6.28
C GLY A 31 -6.59 -0.77 -7.21
N ASN A 32 -6.27 -1.93 -7.79
CA ASN A 32 -7.14 -2.68 -8.69
C ASN A 32 -8.06 -3.71 -7.99
N SER A 33 -7.87 -3.97 -6.70
CA SER A 33 -8.69 -4.90 -5.93
C SER A 33 -10.16 -4.48 -5.88
N THR A 34 -11.07 -5.47 -5.87
CA THR A 34 -12.51 -5.23 -5.76
C THR A 34 -12.89 -4.82 -4.33
N LYS A 35 -14.09 -4.29 -4.15
CA LYS A 35 -14.62 -3.99 -2.80
C LYS A 35 -14.71 -5.25 -1.94
N GLN A 36 -15.05 -6.38 -2.55
CA GLN A 36 -15.15 -7.67 -1.87
C GLN A 36 -13.78 -8.15 -1.37
N ASP A 37 -12.73 -8.02 -2.20
CA ASP A 37 -11.36 -8.38 -1.80
C ASP A 37 -10.90 -7.53 -0.61
N ARG A 38 -11.13 -6.22 -0.67
CA ARG A 38 -10.78 -5.30 0.42
C ARG A 38 -11.52 -5.63 1.72
N GLN A 39 -12.79 -6.00 1.63
CA GLN A 39 -13.56 -6.45 2.80
C GLN A 39 -13.05 -7.77 3.36
N ALA A 40 -12.67 -8.72 2.49
CA ALA A 40 -12.06 -9.97 2.94
C ALA A 40 -10.74 -9.72 3.68
N LEU A 41 -9.88 -8.87 3.14
CA LEU A 41 -8.61 -8.50 3.77
C LEU A 41 -8.82 -7.72 5.08
N GLN A 42 -9.80 -6.81 5.14
CA GLN A 42 -10.11 -6.11 6.38
C GLN A 42 -10.59 -7.07 7.47
N ARG A 43 -11.34 -8.13 7.13
CA ARG A 43 -11.71 -9.18 8.09
C ARG A 43 -10.49 -9.89 8.65
N VAL A 44 -9.48 -10.18 7.83
CA VAL A 44 -8.20 -10.74 8.30
C VAL A 44 -7.51 -9.79 9.28
N VAL A 45 -7.45 -8.49 8.97
CA VAL A 45 -6.90 -7.47 9.88
C VAL A 45 -7.68 -7.46 11.21
N ARG A 46 -9.01 -7.46 11.17
CA ARG A 46 -9.85 -7.51 12.39
C ARG A 46 -9.59 -8.79 13.21
N SER A 47 -9.42 -9.93 12.56
CA SER A 47 -9.06 -11.17 13.26
C SER A 47 -7.70 -11.06 13.93
N ALA A 48 -6.71 -10.45 13.28
CA ALA A 48 -5.40 -10.21 13.88
C ALA A 48 -5.49 -9.27 15.09
N GLU A 49 -6.21 -8.15 14.99
CA GLU A 49 -6.45 -7.23 16.12
C GLU A 49 -7.06 -7.93 17.34
N ARG A 50 -8.03 -8.83 17.11
CA ARG A 50 -8.66 -9.60 18.19
C ARG A 50 -7.70 -10.56 18.89
N ILE A 51 -6.71 -11.09 18.18
CA ILE A 51 -5.71 -12.01 18.72
C ILE A 51 -4.62 -11.25 19.47
N THR A 52 -4.16 -10.13 18.90
CA THR A 52 -3.05 -9.35 19.45
C THR A 52 -3.50 -8.33 20.50
N HIS A 53 -4.82 -8.13 20.67
CA HIS A 53 -5.41 -7.10 21.52
C HIS A 53 -4.86 -5.69 21.24
N SER A 54 -4.48 -5.44 19.98
CA SER A 54 -3.87 -4.18 19.53
C SER A 54 -4.60 -3.67 18.31
N GLU A 55 -4.84 -2.36 18.24
CA GLU A 55 -5.37 -1.74 17.02
C GLU A 55 -4.34 -1.80 15.89
N LEU A 56 -4.78 -2.27 14.72
CA LEU A 56 -3.95 -2.32 13.52
C LEU A 56 -4.38 -1.19 12.57
N PRO A 57 -3.43 -0.60 11.83
CA PRO A 57 -3.77 0.46 10.89
C PRO A 57 -4.69 -0.08 9.78
N ASP A 58 -5.65 0.76 9.38
CA ASP A 58 -6.55 0.44 8.27
C ASP A 58 -5.75 0.15 6.98
N LEU A 59 -6.25 -0.81 6.19
CA LEU A 59 -5.57 -1.30 5.00
C LEU A 59 -5.38 -0.20 3.95
N GLN A 60 -6.31 0.75 3.85
CA GLN A 60 -6.20 1.90 2.96
C GLN A 60 -5.08 2.84 3.41
N THR A 61 -4.97 3.07 4.72
CA THR A 61 -3.89 3.88 5.31
C THR A 61 -2.52 3.26 5.05
N ILE A 62 -2.40 1.94 5.25
CA ILE A 62 -1.20 1.16 4.92
C ILE A 62 -0.85 1.37 3.44
N TYR A 63 -1.81 1.14 2.54
CA TYR A 63 -1.61 1.30 1.10
C TYR A 63 -1.12 2.71 0.72
N TYR A 64 -1.73 3.77 1.25
CA TYR A 64 -1.32 5.14 0.95
C TYR A 64 0.08 5.46 1.48
N LYS A 65 0.40 5.04 2.70
CA LYS A 65 1.73 5.21 3.30
C LYS A 65 2.81 4.54 2.46
N TRP A 66 2.54 3.32 1.98
CA TRP A 66 3.44 2.62 1.07
C TRP A 66 3.57 3.30 -0.28
N CYS A 67 2.45 3.73 -0.89
CA CYS A 67 2.47 4.48 -2.14
C CYS A 67 3.35 5.73 -2.05
N GLN A 68 3.19 6.50 -0.97
CA GLN A 68 4.01 7.68 -0.74
C GLN A 68 5.48 7.32 -0.54
N THR A 69 5.79 6.31 0.28
CA THR A 69 7.18 5.91 0.56
C THR A 69 7.89 5.46 -0.71
N LYS A 70 7.23 4.61 -1.51
CA LYS A 70 7.77 4.12 -2.79
C LYS A 70 7.93 5.24 -3.80
N ALA A 71 6.95 6.14 -3.93
CA ALA A 71 7.06 7.27 -4.84
C ALA A 71 8.15 8.27 -4.42
N ARG A 72 8.31 8.55 -3.12
CA ARG A 72 9.43 9.38 -2.62
C ARG A 72 10.78 8.77 -2.97
N LYS A 73 10.94 7.44 -2.90
CA LYS A 73 12.17 6.76 -3.35
C LYS A 73 12.41 6.97 -4.84
N ILE A 74 11.37 6.78 -5.67
CA ILE A 74 11.47 6.99 -7.13
C ILE A 74 11.81 8.45 -7.45
N VAL A 75 11.17 9.42 -6.80
CA VAL A 75 11.41 10.86 -7.00
C VAL A 75 12.85 11.24 -6.66
N LYS A 76 13.40 10.67 -5.58
CA LYS A 76 14.78 10.91 -5.14
C LYS A 76 15.83 10.25 -6.03
N ASP A 77 15.47 9.22 -6.78
CA ASP A 77 16.37 8.50 -7.68
C ASP A 77 16.23 9.03 -9.12
N PRO A 78 17.18 9.85 -9.62
CA PRO A 78 17.13 10.36 -10.98
C PRO A 78 17.41 9.30 -12.04
N THR A 79 18.03 8.16 -11.67
CA THR A 79 18.34 7.07 -12.61
C THR A 79 17.13 6.17 -12.88
N HIS A 80 16.10 6.27 -12.05
CA HIS A 80 14.91 5.46 -12.20
C HIS A 80 14.17 5.78 -13.52
N PRO A 81 13.81 4.77 -14.34
CA PRO A 81 13.26 5.00 -15.69
C PRO A 81 11.95 5.81 -15.66
N ASN A 82 11.15 5.63 -14.61
CA ASN A 82 9.88 6.33 -14.43
C ASN A 82 9.95 7.57 -13.52
N ASN A 83 11.16 8.06 -13.17
CA ASN A 83 11.31 9.29 -12.37
C ASN A 83 10.60 10.49 -13.05
N ARG A 84 10.68 10.55 -14.38
CA ARG A 84 10.04 11.59 -15.22
C ARG A 84 8.53 11.70 -15.07
N LEU A 85 7.85 10.64 -14.64
CA LEU A 85 6.40 10.67 -14.37
C LEU A 85 6.07 11.56 -13.16
N PHE A 86 7.01 11.75 -12.24
CA PHE A 86 6.87 12.59 -11.06
C PHE A 86 7.41 14.00 -11.31
N SER A 87 6.89 14.68 -12.32
CA SER A 87 7.22 16.08 -12.59
C SER A 87 6.44 17.04 -11.69
N LEU A 88 7.09 18.04 -11.11
CA LEU A 88 6.44 19.11 -10.35
C LEU A 88 5.81 20.15 -11.29
N LEU A 89 4.75 20.80 -10.80
CA LEU A 89 4.21 22.04 -11.37
C LEU A 89 5.16 23.21 -11.09
N ARG A 90 4.98 24.32 -11.81
CA ARG A 90 5.83 25.53 -11.66
C ARG A 90 5.85 26.09 -10.24
N SER A 91 4.82 25.82 -9.44
CA SER A 91 4.76 26.19 -8.02
C SER A 91 5.69 25.38 -7.12
N GLY A 92 6.25 24.26 -7.60
CA GLY A 92 7.12 23.37 -6.81
C GLY A 92 6.40 22.56 -5.73
N ARG A 93 5.10 22.80 -5.48
CA ARG A 93 4.37 22.19 -4.36
C ARG A 93 3.62 20.91 -4.70
N ARG A 94 3.22 20.75 -5.96
CA ARG A 94 2.36 19.64 -6.42
C ARG A 94 2.94 18.98 -7.66
N PHE A 95 2.80 17.67 -7.73
CA PHE A 95 3.12 16.86 -8.90
C PHE A 95 2.03 16.94 -9.95
N ARG A 96 2.42 16.86 -11.23
CA ARG A 96 1.50 16.81 -12.36
C ARG A 96 0.71 15.51 -12.33
N SER A 97 -0.61 15.62 -12.34
CA SER A 97 -1.50 14.47 -12.47
C SER A 97 -1.29 13.77 -13.81
N LEU A 98 -1.21 12.44 -13.78
CA LEU A 98 -1.15 11.64 -15.01
C LEU A 98 -2.54 11.54 -15.65
N LYS A 99 -2.59 11.75 -16.97
CA LYS A 99 -3.81 11.52 -17.76
C LYS A 99 -4.08 10.02 -17.83
N ALA A 100 -5.24 9.59 -17.35
CA ALA A 100 -5.65 8.20 -17.37
C ALA A 100 -7.04 8.07 -18.01
N LYS A 101 -7.11 7.34 -19.14
CA LYS A 101 -8.34 7.15 -19.91
C LYS A 101 -9.24 6.04 -19.34
N THR A 102 -8.67 5.09 -18.62
CA THR A 102 -9.40 3.95 -18.05
C THR A 102 -9.37 3.97 -16.53
N GLU A 103 -10.39 3.40 -15.90
CA GLU A 103 -10.45 3.28 -14.44
C GLU A 103 -9.32 2.40 -13.90
N ARG A 104 -8.98 1.33 -14.63
CA ARG A 104 -7.83 0.47 -14.33
C ARG A 104 -6.51 1.26 -14.25
N LEU A 105 -6.27 2.15 -15.22
CA LEU A 105 -5.08 3.00 -15.19
C LEU A 105 -5.16 4.03 -14.05
N LYS A 106 -6.33 4.65 -13.82
CA LYS A 106 -6.51 5.59 -12.69
C LYS A 106 -6.21 4.95 -11.34
N ARG A 107 -6.44 3.65 -11.21
CA ARG A 107 -6.24 2.84 -10.01
C ARG A 107 -4.85 2.22 -9.90
N SER A 108 -4.01 2.32 -10.91
CA SER A 108 -2.64 1.79 -10.85
C SER A 108 -1.74 2.63 -9.95
N PHE A 109 -0.55 2.10 -9.65
CA PHE A 109 0.41 2.70 -8.74
C PHE A 109 0.73 4.17 -9.04
N PHE A 110 1.18 4.53 -10.25
CA PHE A 110 1.70 5.88 -10.51
C PHE A 110 0.66 6.99 -10.34
N PRO A 111 -0.57 6.90 -10.92
CA PRO A 111 -1.58 7.93 -10.70
C PRO A 111 -2.03 8.01 -9.23
N GLN A 112 -2.13 6.87 -8.54
CA GLN A 112 -2.47 6.84 -7.11
C GLN A 112 -1.38 7.45 -6.24
N ALA A 113 -0.11 7.16 -6.53
CA ALA A 113 1.01 7.68 -5.77
C ALA A 113 1.18 9.19 -5.95
N ILE A 114 0.97 9.72 -7.16
CA ILE A 114 0.95 11.18 -7.42
C ILE A 114 -0.17 11.86 -6.63
N ARG A 115 -1.39 11.27 -6.62
CA ARG A 115 -2.49 11.79 -5.78
C ARG A 115 -2.12 11.75 -4.30
N ALA A 116 -1.53 10.65 -3.83
CA ALA A 116 -1.13 10.48 -2.44
C ALA A 116 -0.06 11.50 -2.01
N LEU A 117 0.88 11.84 -2.90
CA LEU A 117 1.88 12.88 -2.64
C LEU A 117 1.28 14.29 -2.67
N ASN A 118 0.28 14.53 -3.52
CA ASN A 118 -0.41 15.82 -3.60
C ASN A 118 -1.40 16.07 -2.44
N GLN A 119 -1.82 15.03 -1.72
CA GLN A 119 -2.71 15.14 -0.56
C GLN A 119 -1.96 15.32 0.77
N GLY A 120 -0.68 14.93 0.83
CA GLY A 120 0.14 14.94 2.05
C GLY A 120 1.16 16.07 2.11
N ASN A 121 0.89 17.20 1.44
CA ASN A 121 1.74 18.39 1.38
C ASN A 121 0.93 19.64 1.67
#